data_AF-A0A7S2KGS0-F1
#
_entry.id   AF-A0A7S2KGS0-F1
#
_cell.length_a   1.000
_cell.length_b   1.000
_cell.length_c   1.000
_cell.angle_alpha   90.00
_cell.angle_beta   90.00
_cell.angle_gamma   90.00
#
_symmetry.space_group_name_H-M   'P 1'
#
loop_
_entity.id
_entity.type
_entity.pdbx_description
1 polymer ?
#
loop_
_entity_poly.entity_id
_entity_poly.type
_entity_poly.pdbx_seq_one_letter_code
_entity_poly.pdbx_strand_id
1 'polypeptide(L)'
;GLNGMSVTVKRVAIASPTAAKVDTRGVAFKTALGLPTESVVSNFERQYDFYKSAFDEDEGNANKKFPVRTITIFNRLAFVLNDDNGKKMLEKTSVDAFRQYQSGGLLNQVRPPIYKQYKSLAETLQGTPVPQMLRGEDWELGKGVEVHLSIAAALDFHEKNNRWPQLHNADDASQMVEIATSISDSRKDTEGACWAQSIQYGFPMGEPRDVDKKRITRYSRLFAAELTGFCAFLGGAAAQEVIKASGKFTPIDQWVHHDEEALVVDECASNVGPLFGSRYDYQIAIMGKDFQARAANQRVFLVGCGALGCEYLKGLALMGIATGKDGKIVVTDMDRIEVSNLSRQFLFRQPDVGHPKSVRGAMVVKKWNPSVNIEALEKKVGDDSEDYFNDNFWENLSVCWNALDNVQARQYTDARCLFYSKPLLESGTLGTKCNHEVVLPFRTSSYNDGKESDDNENQIAMCTLRSFPYLPKHCIEYAKQAYFSDYFEFGPDVYENFRQDPMAFFEQLDTMDSGEQSRALRMIKAFIDLQEEAGGSIDFNACVRIAFNRMMKDFRNSILDLSHSADEMEKSSGKKFWTGTKRRPRPVDWNDPMPLLMEYLYSTANLYASVWRAEVVRDRSEFQAVVDELKLEQ
;
A
#
# COMPACT_ATOMS: atom_id res chain seq x y z
N GLY A 1 12.03 -5.77 -29.99
CA GLY A 1 12.80 -4.83 -30.81
C GLY A 1 12.61 -5.19 -32.26
N LEU A 2 12.01 -4.28 -33.03
CA LEU A 2 11.96 -4.24 -34.50
C LEU A 2 12.02 -2.75 -34.88
N ASN A 3 13.01 -2.36 -35.69
CA ASN A 3 13.08 -1.12 -36.49
C ASN A 3 12.83 0.25 -35.83
N GLY A 4 13.17 0.47 -34.56
CA GLY A 4 13.10 1.82 -33.97
C GLY A 4 11.69 2.45 -33.94
N MET A 5 10.65 1.71 -34.32
CA MET A 5 9.26 2.16 -34.26
C MET A 5 8.70 1.82 -32.88
N SER A 6 8.48 2.88 -32.10
CA SER A 6 7.67 2.86 -30.90
C SER A 6 6.21 2.61 -31.29
N VAL A 7 5.63 1.52 -30.81
CA VAL A 7 4.20 1.21 -30.97
C VAL A 7 3.54 1.36 -29.62
N THR A 8 2.78 2.45 -29.45
CA THR A 8 2.04 2.72 -28.22
C THR A 8 0.70 1.99 -28.23
N VAL A 9 0.58 0.88 -27.49
CA VAL A 9 -0.69 0.15 -27.32
C VAL A 9 -1.48 0.79 -26.17
N LYS A 10 -2.51 1.60 -26.49
CA LYS A 10 -3.28 2.34 -25.47
C LYS A 10 -4.24 1.49 -24.63
N ARG A 11 -4.61 0.26 -25.03
CA ARG A 11 -5.48 -0.63 -24.24
C ARG A 11 -5.14 -2.11 -24.46
N VAL A 12 -4.91 -2.83 -23.36
CA VAL A 12 -5.00 -4.29 -23.29
C VAL A 12 -5.93 -4.60 -22.12
N ALA A 13 -7.08 -5.19 -22.40
CA ALA A 13 -8.00 -5.66 -21.37
C ALA A 13 -8.61 -6.98 -21.83
N ILE A 14 -8.32 -8.06 -21.09
CA ILE A 14 -9.09 -9.30 -21.19
C ILE A 14 -10.25 -9.13 -20.22
N ALA A 15 -11.48 -9.22 -20.70
CA ALA A 15 -12.63 -9.41 -19.83
C ALA A 15 -12.94 -10.91 -19.77
N SER A 16 -12.66 -11.53 -18.62
CA SER A 16 -13.49 -12.63 -18.16
C SER A 16 -14.88 -12.07 -17.85
N PRO A 17 -15.98 -12.82 -18.10
CA PRO A 17 -17.28 -12.46 -17.58
C PRO A 17 -17.20 -12.30 -16.05
N THR A 18 -17.82 -11.26 -15.53
CA THR A 18 -17.92 -10.91 -14.11
C THR A 18 -18.53 -12.06 -13.29
N ALA A 19 -17.77 -12.52 -12.28
CA ALA A 19 -18.20 -13.08 -10.98
C ALA A 19 -17.11 -13.94 -10.33
N ALA A 20 -16.06 -14.33 -11.05
CA ALA A 20 -14.98 -15.13 -10.50
C ALA A 20 -13.69 -14.29 -10.40
N LYS A 21 -13.13 -14.20 -9.17
CA LYS A 21 -11.70 -13.96 -8.96
C LYS A 21 -10.93 -15.10 -9.64
N VAL A 22 -10.78 -15.05 -10.96
CA VAL A 22 -9.80 -15.90 -11.66
C VAL A 22 -8.64 -14.98 -12.01
N ASP A 23 -7.69 -14.89 -11.07
CA ASP A 23 -6.32 -14.60 -11.45
C ASP A 23 -5.87 -15.74 -12.37
N THR A 24 -6.03 -15.54 -13.68
CA THR A 24 -5.63 -16.54 -14.68
C THR A 24 -4.12 -16.63 -14.87
N ARG A 25 -3.31 -15.83 -14.16
CA ARG A 25 -1.85 -15.74 -14.30
C ARG A 25 -1.37 -15.74 -15.77
N GLY A 26 -2.16 -15.18 -16.70
CA GLY A 26 -1.85 -15.13 -18.13
C GLY A 26 -1.94 -16.46 -18.91
N VAL A 27 -2.51 -17.53 -18.34
CA VAL A 27 -2.61 -18.85 -19.00
C VAL A 27 -3.60 -18.85 -20.16
N ALA A 28 -4.81 -18.28 -19.98
CA ALA A 28 -5.82 -18.23 -21.04
C ALA A 28 -5.38 -17.39 -22.26
N PHE A 29 -4.56 -16.37 -22.04
CA PHE A 29 -4.05 -15.49 -23.09
C PHE A 29 -2.97 -16.15 -23.96
N LYS A 30 -2.08 -16.94 -23.36
CA LYS A 30 -1.04 -17.70 -24.10
C LYS A 30 -1.65 -18.76 -25.02
N THR A 31 -2.72 -19.42 -24.58
CA THR A 31 -3.43 -20.41 -25.39
C THR A 31 -4.18 -19.75 -26.54
N ALA A 32 -4.80 -18.59 -26.32
CA ALA A 32 -5.50 -17.84 -27.37
C ALA A 32 -4.56 -17.27 -28.45
N LEU A 33 -3.36 -16.82 -28.08
CA LEU A 33 -2.33 -16.38 -29.04
C LEU A 33 -1.73 -17.52 -29.88
N GLY A 34 -1.92 -18.79 -29.47
CA GLY A 34 -1.51 -19.96 -30.24
C GLY A 34 -2.54 -20.47 -31.23
N LEU A 35 -3.77 -19.93 -31.21
CA LEU A 35 -4.82 -20.30 -32.15
C LEU A 35 -4.71 -19.46 -33.44
N PRO A 36 -5.04 -20.03 -34.62
CA PRO A 36 -5.19 -19.25 -35.83
C PRO A 36 -6.17 -18.09 -35.62
N THR A 37 -5.88 -16.91 -36.18
CA THR A 37 -6.72 -15.71 -36.07
C THR A 37 -8.19 -16.00 -36.38
N GLU A 38 -8.45 -16.84 -37.38
CA GLU A 38 -9.79 -17.27 -37.79
C GLU A 38 -10.54 -18.05 -36.70
N SER A 39 -9.86 -18.92 -35.96
CA SER A 39 -10.47 -19.69 -34.86
C SER A 39 -10.81 -18.81 -33.65
N VAL A 40 -9.99 -17.79 -33.40
CA VAL A 40 -10.25 -16.80 -32.35
C VAL A 40 -11.47 -15.96 -32.73
N VAL A 41 -11.51 -15.46 -33.97
CA VAL A 41 -12.64 -14.69 -34.52
C VAL A 41 -13.94 -15.50 -34.50
N SER A 42 -13.91 -16.75 -34.94
CA SER A 42 -15.08 -17.65 -34.94
C SER A 42 -15.63 -17.92 -33.53
N ASN A 43 -14.76 -18.05 -32.52
CA ASN A 43 -15.20 -18.21 -31.13
C ASN A 43 -15.86 -16.92 -30.59
N PHE A 44 -15.35 -15.76 -30.98
CA PHE A 44 -15.95 -14.47 -30.61
C PHE A 44 -17.30 -14.25 -31.29
N GLU A 45 -17.43 -14.57 -32.57
CA GLU A 45 -18.71 -14.52 -33.30
C GLU A 45 -19.76 -15.42 -32.63
N ARG A 46 -19.38 -16.66 -32.27
CA ARG A 46 -20.28 -17.58 -31.56
C ARG A 46 -20.78 -17.04 -30.23
N GLN A 47 -19.92 -16.37 -29.46
CA GLN A 47 -20.33 -15.75 -28.20
C GLN A 47 -21.24 -14.54 -28.45
N TYR A 48 -20.89 -13.67 -29.40
CA TYR A 48 -21.73 -12.54 -29.77
C TYR A 48 -23.14 -13.00 -30.16
N ASP A 49 -23.24 -14.01 -31.03
CA ASP A 49 -24.53 -14.56 -31.47
C ASP A 49 -25.32 -15.13 -30.30
N PHE A 50 -24.69 -15.91 -29.41
CA PHE A 50 -25.36 -16.46 -28.23
C PHE A 50 -26.01 -15.39 -27.34
N TYR A 51 -25.26 -14.34 -26.98
CA TYR A 51 -25.77 -13.30 -26.08
C TYR A 51 -26.74 -12.35 -26.77
N LYS A 52 -26.57 -12.12 -28.08
CA LYS A 52 -27.52 -11.36 -28.87
C LYS A 52 -28.85 -12.10 -28.98
N SER A 53 -28.83 -13.41 -29.28
CA SER A 53 -30.02 -14.25 -29.30
C SER A 53 -30.74 -14.23 -27.95
N ALA A 54 -30.01 -14.40 -26.84
CA ALA A 54 -30.62 -14.33 -25.50
C ALA A 54 -31.24 -12.96 -25.17
N PHE A 55 -30.68 -11.87 -25.71
CA PHE A 55 -31.25 -10.53 -25.56
C PHE A 55 -32.49 -10.31 -26.43
N ASP A 56 -32.46 -10.84 -27.66
CA ASP A 56 -33.57 -10.73 -28.61
C ASP A 56 -34.77 -11.62 -28.19
N GLU A 57 -34.54 -12.70 -27.43
CA GLU A 57 -35.57 -13.61 -26.88
C GLU A 57 -36.30 -13.04 -25.65
N ASP A 58 -35.78 -12.01 -25.00
CA ASP A 58 -36.44 -11.33 -23.88
C ASP A 58 -37.53 -10.38 -24.42
N GLU A 59 -38.81 -10.69 -24.15
CA GLU A 59 -39.97 -9.92 -24.61
C GLU A 59 -39.88 -8.42 -24.24
N GLY A 60 -39.17 -8.07 -23.16
CA GLY A 60 -38.91 -6.69 -22.74
C GLY A 60 -37.96 -5.90 -23.66
N ASN A 61 -37.34 -6.58 -24.64
CA ASN A 61 -36.33 -6.04 -25.54
C ASN A 61 -36.69 -6.14 -27.02
N ALA A 62 -37.89 -6.63 -27.37
CA ALA A 62 -38.34 -6.86 -28.76
C ALA A 62 -38.17 -5.67 -29.73
N ASN A 63 -38.13 -4.43 -29.20
CA ASN A 63 -37.92 -3.19 -29.98
C ASN A 63 -36.64 -2.43 -29.60
N LYS A 64 -35.75 -3.02 -28.78
CA LYS A 64 -34.49 -2.41 -28.36
C LYS A 64 -33.35 -2.99 -29.19
N LYS A 65 -32.40 -2.14 -29.60
CA LYS A 65 -31.17 -2.62 -30.23
C LYS A 65 -30.26 -3.21 -29.17
N PHE A 66 -29.63 -4.35 -29.49
CA PHE A 66 -28.57 -4.93 -28.66
C PHE A 66 -27.56 -3.83 -28.25
N PRO A 67 -27.36 -3.56 -26.94
CA PRO A 67 -26.71 -2.34 -26.51
C PRO A 67 -25.25 -2.26 -26.98
N VAL A 68 -24.82 -1.06 -27.41
CA VAL A 68 -23.42 -0.78 -27.77
C VAL A 68 -22.47 -1.14 -26.61
N ARG A 69 -22.89 -0.95 -25.36
CA ARG A 69 -22.16 -1.40 -24.15
C ARG A 69 -21.87 -2.90 -24.16
N THR A 70 -22.83 -3.73 -24.56
CA THR A 70 -22.72 -5.19 -24.63
C THR A 70 -21.80 -5.61 -25.78
N ILE A 71 -21.89 -4.93 -26.93
CA ILE A 71 -20.91 -5.04 -28.04
C ILE A 71 -19.49 -4.67 -27.56
N THR A 72 -19.37 -3.65 -26.70
CA THR A 72 -18.09 -3.17 -26.14
C THR A 72 -17.50 -4.13 -25.09
N ILE A 73 -18.27 -5.10 -24.59
CA ILE A 73 -17.79 -6.19 -23.71
C ILE A 73 -17.13 -7.31 -24.54
N PHE A 74 -17.61 -7.58 -25.76
CA PHE A 74 -17.01 -8.55 -26.69
C PHE A 74 -15.73 -8.04 -27.39
N ASN A 75 -15.69 -6.77 -27.78
CA ASN A 75 -14.68 -6.24 -28.72
C ASN A 75 -13.41 -5.62 -28.08
N ARG A 76 -12.82 -6.21 -27.03
CA ARG A 76 -11.64 -5.60 -26.36
C ARG A 76 -10.27 -6.18 -26.72
N LEU A 77 -10.06 -6.47 -28.00
CA LEU A 77 -8.74 -6.42 -28.61
C LEU A 77 -8.77 -5.42 -29.77
N ALA A 78 -8.25 -4.22 -29.54
CA ALA A 78 -8.04 -3.23 -30.58
C ALA A 78 -6.60 -2.71 -30.50
N PHE A 79 -5.80 -2.99 -31.52
CA PHE A 79 -4.50 -2.35 -31.72
C PHE A 79 -4.76 -0.90 -32.16
N VAL A 80 -4.82 0.02 -31.19
CA VAL A 80 -4.88 1.46 -31.52
C VAL A 80 -3.45 2.00 -31.52
N LEU A 81 -2.79 1.93 -32.67
CA LEU A 81 -1.53 2.61 -32.92
C LEU A 81 -1.82 4.10 -33.12
N ASN A 82 -1.32 4.95 -32.24
CA ASN A 82 -1.24 6.38 -32.49
C ASN A 82 0.23 6.76 -32.61
N ASP A 83 0.52 7.77 -33.42
CA ASP A 83 1.80 8.48 -33.30
C ASP A 83 1.82 9.34 -32.02
N ASP A 84 2.98 9.93 -31.73
CA ASP A 84 3.19 10.78 -30.54
C ASP A 84 2.28 12.03 -30.51
N ASN A 85 1.59 12.34 -31.62
CA ASN A 85 0.68 13.47 -31.77
C ASN A 85 -0.80 13.07 -31.71
N GLY A 86 -1.13 11.81 -31.38
CA GLY A 86 -2.50 11.36 -31.20
C GLY A 86 -3.31 11.23 -32.50
N LYS A 87 -2.67 11.28 -33.68
CA LYS A 87 -3.33 10.89 -34.92
C LYS A 87 -3.46 9.36 -34.96
N LYS A 88 -4.66 8.88 -35.28
CA LYS A 88 -4.89 7.46 -35.60
C LYS A 88 -3.93 7.07 -36.74
N MET A 89 -2.94 6.22 -36.46
CA MET A 89 -2.03 5.73 -37.52
C MET A 89 -2.73 4.73 -38.46
N LEU A 90 -3.95 4.27 -38.15
CA LEU A 90 -4.56 3.08 -38.74
C LEU A 90 -5.99 3.29 -39.29
N GLU A 91 -6.26 4.39 -40.00
CA GLU A 91 -7.38 4.36 -40.96
C GLU A 91 -6.94 3.86 -42.35
N LYS A 92 -5.63 3.57 -42.56
CA LYS A 92 -5.12 3.10 -43.88
C LYS A 92 -4.09 1.95 -43.86
N THR A 93 -3.66 1.44 -42.72
CA THR A 93 -2.63 0.40 -42.70
C THR A 93 -3.26 -0.97 -42.45
N SER A 94 -3.33 -1.79 -43.50
CA SER A 94 -3.75 -3.20 -43.41
C SER A 94 -2.82 -3.97 -42.45
N VAL A 95 -3.34 -5.03 -41.83
CA VAL A 95 -2.54 -6.00 -41.07
C VAL A 95 -1.41 -6.60 -41.94
N ASP A 96 -1.60 -6.61 -43.27
CA ASP A 96 -0.61 -7.04 -44.27
C ASP A 96 0.65 -6.16 -44.32
N ALA A 97 0.60 -4.94 -43.75
CA ALA A 97 1.79 -4.08 -43.64
C ALA A 97 2.74 -4.52 -42.51
N PHE A 98 2.29 -5.42 -41.63
CA PHE A 98 3.12 -6.00 -40.58
C PHE A 98 3.77 -7.28 -41.07
N ARG A 99 5.05 -7.46 -40.77
CA ARG A 99 5.73 -8.75 -41.01
C ARG A 99 5.09 -9.82 -40.13
N GLN A 100 5.13 -11.06 -40.61
CA GLN A 100 4.72 -12.23 -39.84
C GLN A 100 5.45 -12.26 -38.49
N TYR A 101 4.70 -12.55 -37.41
CA TYR A 101 5.24 -12.71 -36.08
C TYR A 101 6.37 -13.75 -36.07
N GLN A 102 7.49 -13.41 -35.44
CA GLN A 102 8.67 -14.27 -35.38
C GLN A 102 8.72 -15.06 -34.07
N SER A 103 8.85 -14.36 -32.93
CA SER A 103 8.80 -14.95 -31.58
C SER A 103 8.93 -13.86 -30.50
N GLY A 104 8.46 -14.15 -29.28
CA GLY A 104 8.65 -13.31 -28.09
C GLY A 104 7.91 -11.96 -28.12
N GLY A 105 8.05 -11.19 -27.04
CA GLY A 105 7.45 -9.86 -26.91
C GLY A 105 7.20 -9.46 -25.46
N LEU A 106 7.21 -8.16 -25.18
CA LEU A 106 6.81 -7.58 -23.90
C LEU A 106 5.65 -6.61 -24.16
N LEU A 107 4.58 -6.76 -23.39
CA LEU A 107 3.44 -5.86 -23.40
C LEU A 107 3.49 -5.00 -22.14
N ASN A 108 3.54 -3.69 -22.34
CA ASN A 108 3.48 -2.72 -21.24
C ASN A 108 2.12 -2.01 -21.30
N GLN A 109 1.44 -1.92 -20.17
CA GLN A 109 0.19 -1.16 -20.08
C GLN A 109 0.51 0.34 -20.11
N VAL A 110 -0.08 1.05 -21.06
CA VAL A 110 -0.10 2.53 -21.08
C VAL A 110 -1.47 3.00 -20.62
N ARG A 111 -1.51 3.87 -19.61
CA ARG A 111 -2.76 4.48 -19.11
C ARG A 111 -2.87 5.90 -19.67
N PRO A 112 -3.73 6.16 -20.68
CA PRO A 112 -3.90 7.51 -21.21
C PRO A 112 -4.58 8.41 -20.17
N PRO A 113 -4.37 9.74 -20.24
CA PRO A 113 -5.10 10.69 -19.40
C PRO A 113 -6.60 10.60 -19.68
N ILE A 114 -7.41 10.70 -18.62
CA ILE A 114 -8.87 10.74 -18.69
C ILE A 114 -9.30 12.13 -18.27
N TYR A 115 -9.99 12.84 -19.16
CA TYR A 115 -10.58 14.14 -18.86
C TYR A 115 -11.98 13.93 -18.28
N LYS A 116 -12.21 14.47 -17.08
CA LYS A 116 -13.52 14.51 -16.42
C LYS A 116 -13.98 15.96 -16.34
N GLN A 117 -15.27 16.18 -16.59
CA GLN A 117 -15.94 17.45 -16.36
C GLN A 117 -16.79 17.32 -15.09
N TYR A 118 -16.72 18.33 -14.24
CA TYR A 118 -17.39 18.39 -12.95
C TYR A 118 -18.44 19.48 -12.99
N LYS A 119 -19.63 19.21 -12.44
CA LYS A 119 -20.67 20.23 -12.30
C LYS A 119 -20.29 21.22 -11.20
N SER A 120 -20.75 22.46 -11.31
CA SER A 120 -20.65 23.45 -10.24
C SER A 120 -21.45 23.01 -9.01
N LEU A 121 -21.10 23.52 -7.83
CA LEU A 121 -21.83 23.22 -6.60
C LEU A 121 -23.33 23.53 -6.74
N ALA A 122 -23.67 24.69 -7.32
CA ALA A 122 -25.06 25.10 -7.56
C ALA A 122 -25.83 24.10 -8.42
N GLU A 123 -25.24 23.63 -9.53
CA GLU A 123 -25.86 22.60 -10.38
C GLU A 123 -26.03 21.27 -9.65
N THR A 124 -25.10 20.90 -8.76
CA THR A 124 -25.23 19.65 -7.98
C THR A 124 -26.31 19.72 -6.89
N LEU A 125 -26.65 20.92 -6.41
CA LEU A 125 -27.65 21.14 -5.36
C LEU A 125 -29.10 21.27 -5.90
N GLN A 126 -29.25 21.52 -7.21
CA GLN A 126 -30.56 21.58 -7.89
C GLN A 126 -31.26 20.22 -7.95
N GLY A 127 -30.50 19.13 -8.02
CA GLY A 127 -31.00 17.76 -7.86
C GLY A 127 -30.64 17.20 -6.48
N THR A 128 -31.14 16.00 -6.16
CA THR A 128 -30.63 15.22 -5.04
C THR A 128 -29.65 14.20 -5.61
N PRO A 129 -28.32 14.44 -5.57
CA PRO A 129 -27.34 13.50 -6.08
C PRO A 129 -27.43 12.17 -5.32
N VAL A 130 -26.88 11.11 -5.90
CA VAL A 130 -26.61 9.86 -5.17
C VAL A 130 -25.19 9.93 -4.63
N PRO A 131 -25.01 10.41 -3.39
CA PRO A 131 -23.69 10.48 -2.78
C PRO A 131 -23.14 9.07 -2.60
N GLN A 132 -21.86 8.93 -2.89
CA GLN A 132 -21.13 7.70 -2.60
C GLN A 132 -21.08 7.53 -1.08
N MET A 133 -21.23 6.30 -0.60
CA MET A 133 -20.97 5.97 0.81
C MET A 133 -19.80 4.99 0.92
N LEU A 134 -19.11 5.02 2.06
CA LEU A 134 -17.97 4.16 2.32
C LEU A 134 -18.37 2.69 2.46
N ARG A 135 -19.53 2.43 3.07
CA ARG A 135 -20.12 1.10 3.21
C ARG A 135 -21.05 0.83 2.04
N GLY A 136 -20.80 -0.26 1.32
CA GLY A 136 -21.61 -0.66 0.16
C GLY A 136 -23.08 -0.86 0.52
N GLU A 137 -23.36 -1.51 1.65
CA GLU A 137 -24.72 -1.73 2.15
C GLU A 137 -25.47 -0.42 2.46
N ASP A 138 -24.79 0.55 3.09
CA ASP A 138 -25.39 1.86 3.37
C ASP A 138 -25.65 2.65 2.08
N TRP A 139 -24.74 2.52 1.11
CA TRP A 139 -24.94 3.08 -0.22
C TRP A 139 -26.16 2.46 -0.90
N GLU A 140 -26.26 1.13 -0.91
CA GLU A 140 -27.37 0.36 -1.49
C GLU A 140 -28.72 0.69 -0.87
N LEU A 141 -28.76 0.91 0.45
CA LEU A 141 -29.95 1.34 1.18
C LEU A 141 -30.28 2.83 1.00
N GLY A 142 -29.51 3.56 0.20
CA GLY A 142 -29.69 4.98 -0.07
C GLY A 142 -29.45 5.87 1.16
N LYS A 143 -28.75 5.39 2.20
CA LYS A 143 -28.56 6.15 3.45
C LYS A 143 -27.85 7.48 3.24
N GLY A 144 -27.10 7.66 2.17
CA GLY A 144 -26.45 8.93 1.87
C GLY A 144 -27.43 10.05 1.54
N VAL A 145 -28.64 9.73 1.07
CA VAL A 145 -29.67 10.73 0.73
C VAL A 145 -30.10 11.51 1.96
N GLU A 146 -30.31 10.86 3.11
CA GLU A 146 -30.69 11.54 4.36
C GLU A 146 -29.59 12.47 4.84
N VAL A 147 -28.32 12.07 4.69
CA VAL A 147 -27.18 12.91 5.05
C VAL A 147 -27.15 14.15 4.17
N HIS A 148 -27.32 13.97 2.86
CA HIS A 148 -27.37 15.09 1.91
C HIS A 148 -28.54 16.05 2.23
N LEU A 149 -29.72 15.51 2.48
CA LEU A 149 -30.90 16.29 2.86
C LEU A 149 -30.70 17.02 4.19
N SER A 150 -30.06 16.39 5.17
CA SER A 150 -29.74 17.00 6.45
C SER A 150 -28.79 18.19 6.30
N ILE A 151 -27.79 18.08 5.43
CA ILE A 151 -26.87 19.19 5.12
C ILE A 151 -27.63 20.33 4.46
N ALA A 152 -28.46 20.05 3.46
CA ALA A 152 -29.27 21.07 2.79
C ALA A 152 -30.21 21.77 3.77
N ALA A 153 -30.91 21.01 4.61
CA ALA A 153 -31.79 21.57 5.64
C ALA A 153 -31.04 22.43 6.65
N ALA A 154 -29.80 22.09 7.00
CA ALA A 154 -28.99 22.89 7.93
C ALA A 154 -28.58 24.24 7.32
N LEU A 155 -28.34 24.29 6.01
CA LEU A 155 -28.06 25.55 5.30
C LEU A 155 -29.30 26.45 5.28
N ASP A 156 -30.46 25.91 4.91
CA ASP A 156 -31.73 26.65 4.89
C ASP A 156 -32.14 27.09 6.31
N PHE A 157 -31.88 26.26 7.33
CA PHE A 157 -32.07 26.61 8.72
C PHE A 157 -31.20 27.81 9.12
N HIS A 158 -29.92 27.81 8.71
CA HIS A 158 -29.00 28.90 8.99
C HIS A 158 -29.44 30.20 8.31
N GLU A 159 -29.85 30.13 7.04
CA GLU A 159 -30.37 31.29 6.31
C GLU A 159 -31.61 31.87 6.99
N LYS A 160 -32.54 31.02 7.44
CA LYS A 160 -33.79 31.44 8.09
C LYS A 160 -33.58 32.02 9.48
N ASN A 161 -32.67 31.45 10.27
CA ASN A 161 -32.51 31.78 11.70
C ASN A 161 -31.27 32.63 11.99
N ASN A 162 -30.39 32.85 11.00
CA ASN A 162 -29.09 33.50 11.15
C ASN A 162 -28.20 32.86 12.26
N ARG A 163 -28.35 31.55 12.46
CA ARG A 163 -27.58 30.72 13.40
C ARG A 163 -27.65 29.25 13.02
N TRP A 164 -26.67 28.46 13.43
CA TRP A 164 -26.69 27.01 13.26
C TRP A 164 -27.60 26.31 14.30
N PRO A 165 -28.06 25.08 14.02
CA PRO A 165 -28.74 24.25 15.01
C PRO A 165 -27.89 24.06 16.27
N GLN A 166 -28.50 24.23 17.43
CA GLN A 166 -27.84 24.09 18.71
C GLN A 166 -27.83 22.64 19.18
N LEU A 167 -26.75 22.27 19.87
CA LEU A 167 -26.54 20.94 20.43
C LEU A 167 -27.74 20.53 21.32
N HIS A 168 -28.31 19.37 21.02
CA HIS A 168 -29.49 18.78 21.66
C HIS A 168 -30.77 19.62 21.69
N ASN A 169 -30.86 20.73 20.95
CA ASN A 169 -32.05 21.56 20.94
C ASN A 169 -33.21 20.85 20.19
N ALA A 170 -34.34 20.67 20.86
CA ALA A 170 -35.50 19.96 20.31
C ALA A 170 -36.31 20.81 19.32
N ASP A 171 -36.41 22.12 19.54
CA ASP A 171 -37.14 23.03 18.65
C ASP A 171 -36.39 23.19 17.32
N ASP A 172 -35.06 23.31 17.38
CA ASP A 172 -34.18 23.33 16.21
C ASP A 172 -34.30 22.03 15.41
N ALA A 173 -34.40 20.89 16.10
CA ALA A 173 -34.59 19.59 15.47
C ALA A 173 -35.96 19.47 14.78
N SER A 174 -37.03 19.94 15.42
CA SER A 174 -38.37 19.99 14.81
C SER A 174 -38.37 20.86 13.56
N GLN A 175 -37.78 22.06 13.64
CA GLN A 175 -37.70 22.98 12.50
C GLN A 175 -36.85 22.41 11.35
N MET A 176 -35.73 21.75 11.66
CA MET A 176 -34.91 21.05 10.66
C MET A 176 -35.66 19.92 9.95
N VAL A 177 -36.50 19.17 10.66
CA VAL A 177 -37.36 18.13 10.08
C VAL A 177 -38.39 18.74 9.12
N GLU A 178 -39.01 19.86 9.49
CA GLU A 178 -39.95 20.58 8.61
C GLU A 178 -39.27 21.06 7.32
N ILE A 179 -38.09 21.67 7.44
CA ILE A 179 -37.29 22.14 6.29
C ILE A 179 -36.91 20.96 5.39
N ALA A 180 -36.34 19.88 5.96
CA ALA A 180 -35.96 18.69 5.20
C ALA A 180 -37.15 18.06 4.47
N THR A 181 -38.31 17.99 5.14
CA THR A 181 -39.55 17.48 4.53
C THR A 181 -39.99 18.37 3.37
N SER A 182 -39.94 19.71 3.54
CA SER A 182 -40.28 20.66 2.49
C SER A 182 -39.34 20.57 1.28
N ILE A 183 -38.03 20.44 1.49
CA ILE A 183 -37.04 20.24 0.43
C ILE A 183 -37.35 18.94 -0.32
N SER A 184 -37.66 17.87 0.41
CA SER A 184 -38.02 16.58 -0.18
C SER A 184 -39.28 16.68 -1.03
N ASP A 185 -40.36 17.23 -0.47
CA ASP A 185 -41.64 17.40 -1.15
C ASP A 185 -41.51 18.23 -2.44
N SER A 186 -40.76 19.33 -2.42
CA SER A 186 -40.56 20.17 -3.62
C SER A 186 -39.79 19.48 -4.76
N ARG A 187 -39.09 18.39 -4.45
CA ARG A 187 -38.20 17.67 -5.37
C ARG A 187 -38.73 16.29 -5.73
N LYS A 188 -39.94 15.92 -5.30
CA LYS A 188 -40.55 14.61 -5.58
C LYS A 188 -40.66 14.31 -7.08
N ASP A 189 -40.95 15.33 -7.88
CA ASP A 189 -41.16 15.20 -9.33
C ASP A 189 -39.89 15.51 -10.16
N THR A 190 -38.74 15.73 -9.52
CA THR A 190 -37.49 16.07 -10.23
C THR A 190 -36.79 14.79 -10.71
N GLU A 191 -36.55 14.68 -12.02
CA GLU A 191 -35.81 13.58 -12.62
C GLU A 191 -34.41 13.45 -11.97
N GLY A 192 -34.09 12.27 -11.45
CA GLY A 192 -32.84 12.00 -10.73
C GLY A 192 -32.86 12.36 -9.24
N ALA A 193 -33.99 12.81 -8.68
CA ALA A 193 -34.13 12.94 -7.23
C ALA A 193 -34.28 11.54 -6.61
N CYS A 194 -33.24 11.11 -5.90
CA CYS A 194 -33.13 9.74 -5.43
C CYS A 194 -33.91 9.54 -4.13
N TRP A 195 -35.23 9.39 -4.24
CA TRP A 195 -36.09 9.05 -3.12
C TRP A 195 -36.26 7.54 -3.10
N ALA A 196 -35.42 6.88 -2.29
CA ALA A 196 -35.20 5.43 -2.13
C ALA A 196 -34.39 4.75 -3.24
N GLN A 197 -33.44 3.91 -2.82
CA GLN A 197 -32.57 3.15 -3.72
C GLN A 197 -32.85 1.67 -3.59
N SER A 198 -33.02 1.03 -4.74
CA SER A 198 -32.49 -0.29 -5.01
C SER A 198 -31.36 -0.12 -6.04
N ILE A 199 -30.33 -0.95 -6.01
CA ILE A 199 -29.35 -0.98 -7.09
C ILE A 199 -29.80 -2.02 -8.11
N GLN A 200 -30.24 -1.57 -9.27
CA GLN A 200 -30.47 -2.46 -10.42
C GLN A 200 -29.38 -2.20 -11.45
N TYR A 201 -28.64 -3.25 -11.83
CA TYR A 201 -27.56 -3.18 -12.83
C TYR A 201 -26.43 -2.18 -12.53
N GLY A 202 -26.18 -1.86 -11.26
CA GLY A 202 -25.14 -0.92 -10.82
C GLY A 202 -25.54 0.55 -10.86
N PHE A 203 -26.84 0.84 -10.99
CA PHE A 203 -27.38 2.20 -10.89
C PHE A 203 -28.42 2.29 -9.76
N PRO A 204 -28.42 3.38 -8.98
CA PRO A 204 -29.45 3.65 -7.99
C PRO A 204 -30.79 3.93 -8.70
N MET A 205 -31.76 3.05 -8.49
CA MET A 205 -33.12 3.07 -9.03
C MET A 205 -34.08 2.77 -7.87
N GLY A 206 -35.05 3.60 -7.55
CA GLY A 206 -36.03 3.21 -6.53
C GLY A 206 -37.28 4.09 -6.48
N GLU A 207 -38.26 3.54 -5.77
CA GLU A 207 -39.59 4.11 -5.56
C GLU A 207 -39.56 5.18 -4.45
N PRO A 208 -40.29 6.29 -4.58
CA PRO A 208 -40.33 7.35 -3.55
C PRO A 208 -40.50 6.83 -2.12
N ARG A 209 -39.65 7.28 -1.19
CA ARG A 209 -39.79 7.03 0.26
C ARG A 209 -39.96 8.30 1.07
N ASP A 210 -40.60 8.15 2.23
CA ASP A 210 -40.71 9.21 3.22
C ASP A 210 -39.36 9.55 3.87
N VAL A 211 -39.18 10.82 4.23
CA VAL A 211 -38.00 11.31 4.96
C VAL A 211 -37.89 10.62 6.32
N ASP A 212 -36.71 10.07 6.64
CA ASP A 212 -36.42 9.56 7.98
C ASP A 212 -36.24 10.70 8.98
N LYS A 213 -37.37 11.12 9.57
CA LYS A 213 -37.43 12.20 10.56
C LYS A 213 -36.53 11.93 11.77
N LYS A 214 -36.33 10.67 12.18
CA LYS A 214 -35.48 10.34 13.34
C LYS A 214 -34.02 10.63 13.03
N ARG A 215 -33.57 10.36 11.82
CA ARG A 215 -32.20 10.63 11.38
C ARG A 215 -31.94 12.13 11.24
N ILE A 216 -32.85 12.89 10.63
CA ILE A 216 -32.75 14.36 10.57
C ILE A 216 -32.74 14.97 11.98
N THR A 217 -33.59 14.47 12.88
CA THR A 217 -33.64 14.90 14.28
C THR A 217 -32.29 14.70 14.98
N ARG A 218 -31.68 13.51 14.81
CA ARG A 218 -30.36 13.21 15.39
C ARG A 218 -29.26 14.09 14.80
N TYR A 219 -29.27 14.28 13.49
CA TYR A 219 -28.32 15.17 12.81
C TYR A 219 -28.41 16.60 13.37
N SER A 220 -29.61 17.18 13.45
CA SER A 220 -29.81 18.52 14.01
C SER A 220 -29.30 18.62 15.45
N ARG A 221 -29.65 17.64 16.30
CA ARG A 221 -29.22 17.60 17.70
C ARG A 221 -27.70 17.49 17.88
N LEU A 222 -26.97 16.99 16.88
CA LEU A 222 -25.52 16.79 16.95
C LEU A 222 -24.76 17.69 15.96
N PHE A 223 -25.43 18.62 15.28
CA PHE A 223 -24.85 19.41 14.20
C PHE A 223 -23.57 20.16 14.60
N ALA A 224 -23.56 20.72 15.81
CA ALA A 224 -22.44 21.47 16.33
C ALA A 224 -21.28 20.60 16.85
N ALA A 225 -21.46 19.27 16.94
CA ALA A 225 -20.50 18.38 17.58
C ALA A 225 -19.35 18.00 16.64
N GLU A 226 -18.13 18.10 17.13
CA GLU A 226 -16.91 17.68 16.43
C GLU A 226 -16.32 16.44 17.12
N LEU A 227 -16.10 15.37 16.35
CA LEU A 227 -15.50 14.14 16.84
C LEU A 227 -14.14 13.92 16.18
N THR A 228 -13.10 13.73 17.00
CA THR A 228 -11.70 13.63 16.54
C THR A 228 -11.50 12.59 15.42
N GLY A 229 -12.14 11.43 15.53
CA GLY A 229 -12.06 10.37 14.51
C GLY A 229 -12.61 10.81 13.16
N PHE A 230 -13.77 11.48 13.15
CA PHE A 230 -14.38 12.03 11.94
C PHE A 230 -13.54 13.16 11.35
N CYS A 231 -13.00 14.06 12.18
CA CYS A 231 -12.11 15.12 11.71
C CYS A 231 -10.85 14.55 11.06
N ALA A 232 -10.25 13.49 11.63
CA ALA A 232 -9.07 12.83 11.06
C ALA A 232 -9.40 12.16 9.72
N PHE A 233 -10.52 11.44 9.65
CA PHE A 233 -10.97 10.78 8.43
C PHE A 233 -11.28 11.78 7.30
N LEU A 234 -12.14 12.76 7.55
CA LEU A 234 -12.53 13.77 6.57
C LEU A 234 -11.36 14.67 6.18
N GLY A 235 -10.52 15.05 7.15
CA GLY A 235 -9.30 15.82 6.89
C GLY A 235 -8.32 15.08 5.97
N GLY A 236 -8.11 13.78 6.20
CA GLY A 236 -7.29 12.93 5.34
C GLY A 236 -7.87 12.78 3.93
N ALA A 237 -9.18 12.54 3.83
CA ALA A 237 -9.87 12.43 2.54
C ALA A 237 -9.80 13.75 1.74
N ALA A 238 -10.11 14.88 2.37
CA ALA A 238 -10.05 16.19 1.74
C ALA A 238 -8.62 16.57 1.32
N ALA A 239 -7.62 16.32 2.17
CA ALA A 239 -6.22 16.53 1.83
C ALA A 239 -5.81 15.70 0.62
N GLN A 240 -6.27 14.45 0.53
CA GLN A 240 -6.01 13.61 -0.63
C GLN A 240 -6.68 14.16 -1.90
N GLU A 241 -7.91 14.68 -1.85
CA GLU A 241 -8.56 15.34 -2.99
C GLU A 241 -7.78 16.57 -3.49
N VAL A 242 -7.18 17.35 -2.58
CA VAL A 242 -6.30 18.46 -2.96
C VAL A 242 -5.09 17.95 -3.74
N ILE A 243 -4.48 16.83 -3.33
CA ILE A 243 -3.38 16.22 -4.09
C ILE A 243 -3.84 15.70 -5.45
N LYS A 244 -5.08 15.20 -5.58
CA LYS A 244 -5.62 14.71 -6.86
C LYS A 244 -5.77 15.82 -7.90
N ALA A 245 -5.84 17.08 -7.49
CA ALA A 245 -5.77 18.22 -8.41
C ALA A 245 -4.46 18.25 -9.24
N SER A 246 -3.41 17.53 -8.83
CA SER A 246 -2.20 17.33 -9.62
C SER A 246 -2.41 16.44 -10.86
N GLY A 247 -3.62 15.91 -11.08
CA GLY A 247 -3.93 14.93 -12.14
C GLY A 247 -3.51 13.49 -11.81
N LYS A 248 -3.10 13.22 -10.56
CA LYS A 248 -2.71 11.88 -10.07
C LYS A 248 -3.85 11.29 -9.23
N PHE A 249 -4.33 10.12 -9.63
CA PHE A 249 -5.53 9.42 -9.10
C PHE A 249 -6.87 10.01 -9.56
N THR A 250 -7.95 9.24 -9.36
CA THR A 250 -9.32 9.63 -9.72
C THR A 250 -9.95 10.43 -8.58
N PRO A 251 -10.37 11.70 -8.79
CA PRO A 251 -11.09 12.47 -7.78
C PRO A 251 -12.49 11.91 -7.52
N ILE A 252 -13.02 12.24 -6.35
CA ILE A 252 -14.41 11.96 -5.99
C ILE A 252 -15.35 12.63 -7.00
N ASP A 253 -16.49 12.00 -7.28
CA ASP A 253 -17.41 12.39 -8.35
C ASP A 253 -18.86 12.33 -7.86
N GLN A 254 -19.42 13.38 -7.25
CA GLN A 254 -18.80 14.58 -6.65
C GLN A 254 -19.07 14.68 -5.14
N TRP A 255 -19.95 13.83 -4.62
CA TRP A 255 -20.36 13.80 -3.23
C TRP A 255 -20.00 12.44 -2.62
N VAL A 256 -19.36 12.48 -1.46
CA VAL A 256 -19.17 11.31 -0.61
C VAL A 256 -19.73 11.66 0.77
N HIS A 257 -20.54 10.77 1.33
CA HIS A 257 -21.05 10.91 2.68
C HIS A 257 -20.61 9.74 3.53
N HIS A 258 -20.45 10.01 4.82
CA HIS A 258 -20.18 9.00 5.83
C HIS A 258 -20.99 9.34 7.08
N ASP A 259 -21.48 8.28 7.72
CA ASP A 259 -22.35 8.29 8.89
C ASP A 259 -21.87 7.11 9.75
N GLU A 260 -21.85 7.31 11.08
CA GLU A 260 -21.65 6.23 12.04
C GLU A 260 -22.68 6.29 13.17
N GLU A 261 -23.93 5.99 12.82
CA GLU A 261 -25.09 5.95 13.72
C GLU A 261 -24.85 5.08 14.96
N ALA A 262 -24.04 4.02 14.83
CA ALA A 262 -23.70 3.11 15.92
C ALA A 262 -22.98 3.79 17.10
N LEU A 263 -22.39 4.97 16.91
CA LEU A 263 -21.79 5.76 18.00
C LEU A 263 -22.84 6.45 18.87
N VAL A 264 -24.07 6.63 18.37
CA VAL A 264 -25.18 7.28 19.06
C VAL A 264 -26.00 6.20 19.76
N VAL A 265 -25.57 5.79 20.96
CA VAL A 265 -26.28 4.75 21.73
C VAL A 265 -27.39 5.36 22.60
N ASP A 266 -28.63 4.91 22.39
CA ASP A 266 -29.81 5.37 23.16
C ASP A 266 -29.67 5.14 24.68
N GLU A 267 -28.89 4.13 25.09
CA GLU A 267 -28.57 3.85 26.49
C GLU A 267 -27.78 5.00 27.15
N CYS A 268 -26.98 5.75 26.39
CA CYS A 268 -26.30 6.94 26.89
C CYS A 268 -27.15 8.21 26.85
N ALA A 269 -28.23 8.26 26.07
CA ALA A 269 -29.18 9.39 26.08
C ALA A 269 -29.80 9.60 27.48
N SER A 270 -29.99 8.52 28.24
CA SER A 270 -30.42 8.56 29.65
C SER A 270 -29.36 9.12 30.62
N ASN A 271 -28.10 9.19 30.19
CA ASN A 271 -26.96 9.77 30.92
C ASN A 271 -26.60 11.21 30.47
N VAL A 272 -27.38 11.82 29.57
CA VAL A 272 -27.12 13.18 29.08
C VAL A 272 -27.90 14.21 29.90
N GLY A 273 -27.25 14.70 30.96
CA GLY A 273 -27.61 15.96 31.63
C GLY A 273 -26.82 17.15 31.06
N PRO A 274 -26.82 18.32 31.72
CA PRO A 274 -26.01 19.48 31.30
C PRO A 274 -24.55 19.10 31.08
N LEU A 275 -23.94 19.62 30.01
CA LEU A 275 -22.52 19.40 29.70
C LEU A 275 -21.62 20.02 30.78
N PHE A 276 -20.36 19.61 30.81
CA PHE A 276 -19.44 20.01 31.88
C PHE A 276 -18.70 21.33 31.61
N GLY A 277 -18.83 21.91 30.41
CA GLY A 277 -17.94 22.99 29.97
C GLY A 277 -16.52 22.48 29.75
N SER A 278 -16.37 21.21 29.42
CA SER A 278 -15.07 20.53 29.27
C SER A 278 -14.65 20.46 27.81
N ARG A 279 -13.37 20.16 27.59
CA ARG A 279 -12.84 19.92 26.23
C ARG A 279 -13.39 18.65 25.56
N TYR A 280 -14.16 17.83 26.28
CA TYR A 280 -14.73 16.58 25.80
C TYR A 280 -16.24 16.68 25.55
N ASP A 281 -16.82 17.87 25.66
CA ASP A 281 -18.28 18.06 25.65
C ASP A 281 -18.96 17.55 24.39
N TYR A 282 -18.33 17.65 23.21
CA TYR A 282 -18.87 17.06 21.97
C TYR A 282 -18.85 15.53 21.97
N GLN A 283 -17.78 14.92 22.49
CA GLN A 283 -17.74 13.46 22.66
C GLN A 283 -18.79 13.00 23.69
N ILE A 284 -18.96 13.75 24.78
CA ILE A 284 -19.99 13.50 25.81
C ILE A 284 -21.39 13.66 25.24
N ALA A 285 -21.63 14.65 24.37
CA ALA A 285 -22.92 14.85 23.73
C ALA A 285 -23.32 13.68 22.82
N ILE A 286 -22.34 13.02 22.19
CA ILE A 286 -22.58 11.86 21.31
C ILE A 286 -22.66 10.56 22.12
N MET A 287 -21.69 10.31 22.99
CA MET A 287 -21.45 9.00 23.62
C MET A 287 -21.77 8.96 25.13
N GLY A 288 -22.10 10.09 25.75
CA GLY A 288 -22.47 10.20 27.16
C GLY A 288 -21.29 10.36 28.14
N LYS A 289 -21.63 10.79 29.36
CA LYS A 289 -20.66 11.03 30.46
C LYS A 289 -20.02 9.74 30.97
N ASP A 290 -20.79 8.65 31.01
CA ASP A 290 -20.32 7.33 31.41
C ASP A 290 -19.25 6.79 30.46
N PHE A 291 -19.45 6.93 29.14
CA PHE A 291 -18.42 6.62 28.16
C PHE A 291 -17.14 7.41 28.42
N GLN A 292 -17.24 8.73 28.63
CA GLN A 292 -16.06 9.56 28.92
C GLN A 292 -15.33 9.12 30.19
N ALA A 293 -16.06 8.75 31.24
CA ALA A 293 -15.48 8.26 32.49
C ALA A 293 -14.75 6.91 32.29
N ARG A 294 -15.33 5.99 31.51
CA ARG A 294 -14.67 4.73 31.14
C ARG A 294 -13.44 4.96 30.26
N ALA A 295 -13.53 5.85 29.28
CA ALA A 295 -12.46 6.26 28.38
C ALA A 295 -11.25 6.79 29.17
N ALA A 296 -11.51 7.66 30.16
CA ALA A 296 -10.48 8.24 31.02
C ALA A 296 -9.69 7.18 31.80
N ASN A 297 -10.30 6.05 32.17
CA ASN A 297 -9.67 4.99 32.95
C ASN A 297 -9.20 3.78 32.10
N GLN A 298 -9.18 3.89 30.77
CA GLN A 298 -8.64 2.82 29.92
C GLN A 298 -7.11 2.70 30.06
N ARG A 299 -6.64 1.46 30.00
CA ARG A 299 -5.21 1.11 29.94
C ARG A 299 -4.89 0.58 28.54
N VAL A 300 -4.29 1.43 27.71
CA VAL A 300 -4.04 1.17 26.29
C VAL A 300 -2.58 0.81 26.07
N PHE A 301 -2.33 -0.29 25.39
CA PHE A 301 -1.00 -0.59 24.83
C PHE A 301 -0.98 -0.21 23.35
N LEU A 302 -0.19 0.81 23.01
CA LEU A 302 0.02 1.27 21.64
C LEU A 302 1.37 0.75 21.14
N VAL A 303 1.33 -0.14 20.15
CA VAL A 303 2.50 -0.80 19.61
C VAL A 303 2.95 -0.13 18.32
N GLY A 304 3.99 0.67 18.40
CA GLY A 304 4.50 1.51 17.31
C GLY A 304 4.14 2.98 17.49
N CYS A 305 5.09 3.86 17.18
CA CYS A 305 4.97 5.31 17.20
C CYS A 305 5.36 5.91 15.82
N GLY A 306 5.13 5.15 14.76
CA GLY A 306 5.28 5.57 13.37
C GLY A 306 4.15 6.48 12.87
N ALA A 307 3.79 6.38 11.59
CA ALA A 307 2.76 7.24 10.98
C ALA A 307 1.38 7.04 11.64
N LEU A 308 0.94 5.78 11.74
CA LEU A 308 -0.29 5.41 12.44
C LEU A 308 -0.19 5.75 13.94
N GLY A 309 0.92 5.43 14.59
CA GLY A 309 1.12 5.68 16.02
C GLY A 309 1.03 7.16 16.38
N CYS A 310 1.53 8.06 15.52
CA CYS A 310 1.36 9.51 15.68
C CYS A 310 -0.12 9.94 15.66
N GLU A 311 -0.88 9.43 14.69
CA GLU A 311 -2.33 9.71 14.56
C GLU A 311 -3.13 9.11 15.73
N TYR A 312 -2.78 7.92 16.18
CA TYR A 312 -3.44 7.26 17.31
C TYR A 312 -3.13 7.94 18.64
N LEU A 313 -1.88 8.33 18.90
CA LEU A 313 -1.55 9.12 20.09
C LEU A 313 -2.31 10.46 20.13
N LYS A 314 -2.42 11.14 18.98
CA LYS A 314 -3.28 12.33 18.85
C LYS A 314 -4.73 12.00 19.22
N GLY A 315 -5.29 10.94 18.63
CA GLY A 315 -6.65 10.47 18.90
C GLY A 315 -6.89 10.19 20.38
N LEU A 316 -6.06 9.34 20.98
CA LEU A 316 -6.12 8.96 22.40
C LEU A 316 -6.12 10.21 23.31
N ALA A 317 -5.24 11.18 23.03
CA ALA A 317 -5.16 12.38 23.84
C ALA A 317 -6.37 13.31 23.68
N LEU A 318 -6.87 13.52 22.45
CA LEU A 318 -8.04 14.36 22.19
C LEU A 318 -9.34 13.73 22.70
N MET A 319 -9.43 12.39 22.70
CA MET A 319 -10.56 11.65 23.28
C MET A 319 -10.52 11.60 24.82
N GLY A 320 -9.44 12.06 25.45
CA GLY A 320 -9.28 12.03 26.91
C GLY A 320 -9.02 10.63 27.45
N ILE A 321 -8.46 9.73 26.65
CA ILE A 321 -8.07 8.40 27.07
C ILE A 321 -6.93 8.49 28.07
N ALA A 322 -6.97 7.64 29.10
CA ALA A 322 -5.95 7.58 30.15
C ALA A 322 -5.73 8.90 30.91
N THR A 323 -6.79 9.70 31.07
CA THR A 323 -6.76 10.94 31.86
C THR A 323 -7.26 10.76 33.30
N GLY A 324 -7.89 9.62 33.59
CA GLY A 324 -8.36 9.23 34.91
C GLY A 324 -7.26 8.56 35.73
N LYS A 325 -7.54 8.37 37.03
CA LYS A 325 -6.55 7.87 38.00
C LYS A 325 -5.99 6.48 37.66
N ASP A 326 -6.83 5.61 37.08
CA ASP A 326 -6.49 4.22 36.75
C ASP A 326 -6.09 4.06 35.28
N GLY A 327 -6.14 5.15 34.52
CA GLY A 327 -5.82 5.18 33.10
C GLY A 327 -4.32 5.23 32.84
N LYS A 328 -3.86 4.53 31.79
CA LYS A 328 -2.46 4.56 31.35
C LYS A 328 -2.35 4.24 29.85
N ILE A 329 -1.61 5.05 29.09
CA ILE A 329 -1.16 4.68 27.75
C ILE A 329 0.28 4.21 27.88
N VAL A 330 0.57 3.01 27.41
CA VAL A 330 1.93 2.53 27.21
C VAL A 330 2.19 2.55 25.71
N VAL A 331 3.10 3.39 25.25
CA VAL A 331 3.52 3.45 23.84
C VAL A 331 4.93 2.93 23.71
N THR A 332 5.18 2.01 22.78
CA THR A 332 6.51 1.46 22.54
C THR A 332 6.90 1.54 21.08
N ASP A 333 8.13 1.91 20.79
CA ASP A 333 8.74 1.92 19.46
C ASP A 333 10.26 1.88 19.61
N MET A 334 10.93 0.93 18.98
CA MET A 334 12.38 0.76 19.05
C MET A 334 13.15 1.73 18.14
N ASP A 335 12.46 2.35 17.19
CA ASP A 335 13.09 3.16 16.16
C ASP A 335 13.41 4.59 16.62
N ARG A 336 14.40 5.15 15.95
CA ARG A 336 14.73 6.57 16.00
C ARG A 336 14.06 7.33 14.86
N ILE A 337 13.87 8.63 15.06
CA ILE A 337 13.28 9.53 14.06
C ILE A 337 14.28 9.76 12.93
N GLU A 338 13.85 9.55 11.69
CA GLU A 338 14.61 9.88 10.48
C GLU A 338 13.99 11.05 9.71
N VAL A 339 14.79 11.69 8.84
CA VAL A 339 14.30 12.77 7.95
C VAL A 339 13.13 12.29 7.08
N SER A 340 13.19 11.05 6.58
CA SER A 340 12.15 10.44 5.75
C SER A 340 10.79 10.34 6.47
N ASN A 341 10.81 10.28 7.79
CA ASN A 341 9.64 10.07 8.64
C ASN A 341 8.79 11.35 8.76
N LEU A 342 9.42 12.53 8.72
CA LEU A 342 8.78 13.84 8.94
C LEU A 342 7.65 14.14 7.94
N SER A 343 7.66 13.49 6.77
CA SER A 343 6.61 13.59 5.75
C SER A 343 5.24 13.09 6.21
N ARG A 344 5.19 12.20 7.20
CA ARG A 344 3.95 11.50 7.63
C ARG A 344 3.83 11.28 9.14
N GLN A 345 4.88 11.57 9.91
CA GLN A 345 4.91 11.45 11.37
C GLN A 345 4.90 12.84 11.99
N PHE A 346 3.75 13.50 11.92
CA PHE A 346 3.59 14.93 12.21
C PHE A 346 3.82 15.33 13.68
N LEU A 347 4.03 14.37 14.59
CA LEU A 347 4.49 14.67 15.95
C LEU A 347 5.95 15.13 15.97
N PHE A 348 6.73 14.83 14.94
CA PHE A 348 8.18 15.05 14.92
C PHE A 348 8.56 16.27 14.08
N ARG A 349 9.71 16.87 14.40
CA ARG A 349 10.29 18.01 13.68
C ARG A 349 11.74 17.72 13.30
N GLN A 350 12.31 18.54 12.42
CA GLN A 350 13.72 18.42 12.01
C GLN A 350 14.71 18.31 13.20
N PRO A 351 14.57 19.08 14.30
CA PRO A 351 15.45 18.94 15.46
C PRO A 351 15.30 17.63 16.24
N ASP A 352 14.25 16.85 15.96
CA ASP A 352 13.97 15.60 16.66
C ASP A 352 14.66 14.39 16.00
N VAL A 353 15.26 14.56 14.82
CA VAL A 353 15.96 13.49 14.10
C VAL A 353 17.04 12.85 15.00
N GLY A 354 17.07 11.53 15.03
CA GLY A 354 17.93 10.72 15.91
C GLY A 354 17.35 10.44 17.30
N HIS A 355 16.29 11.12 17.74
CA HIS A 355 15.64 10.83 19.02
C HIS A 355 14.66 9.65 18.91
N PRO A 356 14.34 8.96 20.03
CA PRO A 356 13.39 7.86 20.03
C PRO A 356 11.96 8.32 19.70
N LYS A 357 11.28 7.61 18.80
CA LYS A 357 9.93 7.98 18.33
C LYS A 357 8.91 8.02 19.46
N SER A 358 8.83 6.96 20.25
CA SER A 358 7.86 6.82 21.36
C SER A 358 8.00 7.92 22.40
N VAL A 359 9.24 8.20 22.83
CA VAL A 359 9.56 9.24 23.83
C VAL A 359 9.18 10.62 23.32
N ARG A 360 9.55 10.94 22.07
CA ARG A 360 9.24 12.25 21.50
C ARG A 360 7.74 12.43 21.27
N GLY A 361 7.06 11.38 20.78
CA GLY A 361 5.61 11.38 20.55
C GLY A 361 4.83 11.64 21.84
N ALA A 362 5.17 10.91 22.90
CA ALA A 362 4.56 11.09 24.22
C ALA A 362 4.79 12.51 24.76
N MET A 363 6.00 13.06 24.62
CA MET A 363 6.32 14.42 25.06
C MET A 363 5.47 15.48 24.35
N VAL A 364 5.30 15.37 23.04
CA VAL A 364 4.49 16.32 22.26
C VAL A 364 3.02 16.25 22.66
N VAL A 365 2.48 15.05 22.80
CA VAL A 365 1.07 14.82 23.10
C VAL A 365 0.71 15.26 24.52
N LYS A 366 1.60 15.05 25.50
CA LYS A 366 1.44 15.60 26.86
C LYS A 366 1.36 17.12 26.90
N LYS A 367 1.92 17.84 25.92
CA LYS A 367 1.75 19.30 25.83
C LYS A 367 0.34 19.69 25.37
N TRP A 368 -0.31 18.88 24.54
CA TRP A 368 -1.67 19.13 24.04
C TRP A 368 -2.73 18.79 25.09
N ASN A 369 -2.51 17.69 25.81
CA ASN A 369 -3.36 17.28 26.91
C ASN A 369 -2.50 16.83 28.11
N PRO A 370 -2.20 17.76 29.04
CA PRO A 370 -1.36 17.47 30.22
C PRO A 370 -1.95 16.41 31.16
N SER A 371 -3.25 16.15 31.09
CA SER A 371 -3.92 15.15 31.93
C SER A 371 -3.65 13.71 31.49
N VAL A 372 -3.11 13.48 30.29
CA VAL A 372 -2.91 12.12 29.76
C VAL A 372 -1.71 11.47 30.46
N ASN A 373 -1.95 10.29 31.05
CA ASN A 373 -0.92 9.44 31.62
C ASN A 373 -0.29 8.56 30.53
N ILE A 374 0.93 8.91 30.09
CA ILE A 374 1.68 8.16 29.06
C ILE A 374 3.03 7.69 29.62
N GLU A 375 3.30 6.40 29.45
CA GLU A 375 4.61 5.76 29.57
C GLU A 375 5.14 5.47 28.16
N ALA A 376 6.35 5.92 27.86
CA ALA A 376 6.99 5.71 26.57
C ALA A 376 8.18 4.75 26.73
N LEU A 377 8.26 3.76 25.85
CA LEU A 377 9.27 2.70 25.87
C LEU A 377 9.98 2.60 24.52
N GLU A 378 11.24 2.17 24.55
CA GLU A 378 12.08 1.94 23.37
C GLU A 378 12.25 0.43 23.08
N LYS A 379 11.33 -0.40 23.60
CA LYS A 379 11.40 -1.86 23.49
C LYS A 379 10.77 -2.35 22.18
N LYS A 380 11.48 -3.21 21.46
CA LYS A 380 10.92 -4.00 20.36
C LYS A 380 9.90 -4.98 20.95
N VAL A 381 8.70 -5.05 20.38
CA VAL A 381 7.70 -6.04 20.79
C VAL A 381 7.99 -7.36 20.09
N GLY A 382 8.08 -8.43 20.88
CA GLY A 382 8.37 -9.79 20.45
C GLY A 382 8.88 -10.63 21.63
N ASP A 383 9.28 -11.87 21.34
CA ASP A 383 9.65 -12.85 22.38
C ASP A 383 10.77 -12.34 23.32
N ASP A 384 11.76 -11.62 22.78
CA ASP A 384 12.90 -11.07 23.53
C ASP A 384 12.54 -9.97 24.55
N SER A 385 11.27 -9.54 24.59
CA SER A 385 10.79 -8.42 25.42
C SER A 385 9.76 -8.82 26.48
N GLU A 386 9.56 -10.12 26.66
CA GLU A 386 8.63 -10.68 27.66
C GLU A 386 9.09 -10.50 29.10
N ASP A 387 10.36 -10.15 29.31
CA ASP A 387 10.87 -9.68 30.61
C ASP A 387 10.03 -8.51 31.15
N TYR A 388 9.63 -7.61 30.25
CA TYR A 388 8.83 -6.43 30.54
C TYR A 388 7.35 -6.64 30.21
N PHE A 389 7.04 -7.14 29.02
CA PHE A 389 5.66 -7.42 28.59
C PHE A 389 5.18 -8.78 29.09
N ASN A 390 5.32 -9.00 30.40
CA ASN A 390 4.93 -10.22 31.11
C ASN A 390 3.41 -10.28 31.38
N ASP A 391 2.98 -11.36 32.03
CA ASP A 391 1.58 -11.63 32.35
C ASP A 391 0.90 -10.47 33.07
N ASN A 392 1.56 -9.89 34.08
CA ASN A 392 1.01 -8.75 34.82
C ASN A 392 0.83 -7.52 33.93
N PHE A 393 1.72 -7.29 32.96
CA PHE A 393 1.51 -6.21 31.98
C PHE A 393 0.24 -6.45 31.18
N TRP A 394 0.12 -7.62 30.54
CA TRP A 394 -0.99 -7.93 29.65
C TRP A 394 -2.32 -8.00 30.39
N GLU A 395 -2.41 -8.68 31.53
CA GLU A 395 -3.64 -8.83 32.31
C GLU A 395 -4.27 -7.49 32.68
N ASN A 396 -3.44 -6.47 32.92
CA ASN A 396 -3.85 -5.12 33.29
C ASN A 396 -4.27 -4.22 32.10
N LEU A 397 -4.15 -4.69 30.86
CA LEU A 397 -4.58 -3.91 29.69
C LEU A 397 -6.09 -3.96 29.50
N SER A 398 -6.64 -2.85 29.00
CA SER A 398 -7.99 -2.76 28.48
C SER A 398 -8.06 -3.07 26.98
N VAL A 399 -7.06 -2.64 26.22
CA VAL A 399 -7.00 -2.81 24.75
C VAL A 399 -5.55 -2.71 24.26
N CYS A 400 -5.21 -3.51 23.25
CA CYS A 400 -4.00 -3.38 22.46
C CYS A 400 -4.34 -2.69 21.12
N TRP A 401 -3.51 -1.76 20.68
CA TRP A 401 -3.68 -1.03 19.42
C TRP A 401 -2.37 -1.07 18.64
N ASN A 402 -2.37 -1.76 17.51
CA ASN A 402 -1.22 -1.88 16.66
C ASN A 402 -1.08 -0.70 15.70
N ALA A 403 0.15 -0.23 15.58
CA ALA A 403 0.62 0.76 14.61
C ALA A 403 1.93 0.25 13.96
N LEU A 404 1.90 -1.01 13.56
CA LEU A 404 3.05 -1.80 13.11
C LEU A 404 3.28 -1.70 11.58
N ASP A 405 4.46 -2.10 11.13
CA ASP A 405 4.85 -2.10 9.71
C ASP A 405 5.28 -3.46 9.17
N ASN A 406 5.34 -4.49 10.02
CA ASN A 406 5.71 -5.86 9.67
C ASN A 406 4.69 -6.87 10.21
N VAL A 407 4.54 -8.00 9.52
CA VAL A 407 3.56 -9.05 9.88
C VAL A 407 3.97 -9.80 11.14
N GLN A 408 5.27 -10.07 11.35
CA GLN A 408 5.74 -10.81 12.52
C GLN A 408 5.29 -10.19 13.86
N ALA A 409 5.44 -8.87 14.01
CA ALA A 409 4.99 -8.18 15.21
C ALA A 409 3.45 -8.17 15.36
N ARG A 410 2.71 -8.14 14.24
CA ARG A 410 1.24 -8.25 14.24
C ARG A 410 0.81 -9.62 14.74
N GLN A 411 1.43 -10.68 14.23
CA GLN A 411 1.15 -12.06 14.64
C GLN A 411 1.46 -12.27 16.13
N TYR A 412 2.57 -11.73 16.63
CA TYR A 412 2.92 -11.79 18.05
C TYR A 412 1.87 -11.09 18.93
N THR A 413 1.51 -9.85 18.59
CA THR A 413 0.53 -9.07 19.38
C THR A 413 -0.86 -9.69 19.34
N ASP A 414 -1.28 -10.23 18.20
CA ASP A 414 -2.53 -11.00 18.08
C ASP A 414 -2.51 -12.26 18.96
N ALA A 415 -1.44 -13.05 18.92
CA ALA A 415 -1.31 -14.24 19.77
C ALA A 415 -1.38 -13.89 21.27
N ARG A 416 -0.74 -12.80 21.69
CA ARG A 416 -0.80 -12.31 23.07
C ARG A 416 -2.19 -11.80 23.43
N CYS A 417 -2.84 -11.05 22.55
CA CYS A 417 -4.21 -10.57 22.78
C CYS A 417 -5.22 -11.72 22.87
N LEU A 418 -5.06 -12.76 22.05
CA LEU A 418 -5.86 -13.97 22.12
C LEU A 418 -5.66 -14.69 23.46
N PHE A 419 -4.41 -14.91 23.86
CA PHE A 419 -4.07 -15.58 25.12
C PHE A 419 -4.63 -14.85 26.36
N TYR A 420 -4.47 -13.53 26.42
CA TYR A 420 -4.92 -12.69 27.54
C TYR A 420 -6.35 -12.17 27.40
N SER A 421 -7.08 -12.60 26.37
CA SER A 421 -8.46 -12.16 26.08
C SER A 421 -8.58 -10.62 26.03
N LYS A 422 -7.66 -9.97 25.31
CA LYS A 422 -7.65 -8.52 25.12
C LYS A 422 -8.20 -8.14 23.75
N PRO A 423 -9.07 -7.11 23.66
CA PRO A 423 -9.38 -6.48 22.37
C PRO A 423 -8.11 -6.01 21.68
N LEU A 424 -8.03 -6.26 20.37
CA LEU A 424 -6.96 -5.79 19.50
C LEU A 424 -7.53 -4.92 18.37
N LEU A 425 -6.96 -3.73 18.20
CA LEU A 425 -7.22 -2.85 17.07
C LEU A 425 -6.03 -2.91 16.11
N GLU A 426 -6.25 -3.39 14.90
CA GLU A 426 -5.23 -3.56 13.86
C GLU A 426 -5.52 -2.66 12.66
N SER A 427 -4.45 -2.18 12.00
CA SER A 427 -4.56 -1.32 10.83
C SER A 427 -3.29 -1.35 9.99
N GLY A 428 -3.48 -1.30 8.67
CA GLY A 428 -2.39 -1.27 7.70
C GLY A 428 -2.57 -0.17 6.66
N THR A 429 -1.46 0.32 6.11
CA THR A 429 -1.47 1.28 5.00
C THR A 429 -0.44 0.89 3.95
N LEU A 430 -0.81 0.98 2.67
CA LEU A 430 0.09 0.80 1.53
C LEU A 430 -0.21 1.85 0.44
N GLY A 431 0.58 2.91 0.40
CA GLY A 431 0.32 4.06 -0.46
C GLY A 431 -1.03 4.70 -0.12
N THR A 432 -1.97 4.73 -1.06
CA THR A 432 -3.33 5.25 -0.85
C THR A 432 -4.32 4.19 -0.37
N LYS A 433 -3.87 2.95 -0.12
CA LYS A 433 -4.70 1.87 0.40
C LYS A 433 -4.59 1.84 1.92
N CYS A 434 -5.67 1.46 2.58
CA CYS A 434 -5.69 1.17 4.00
C CYS A 434 -6.65 0.01 4.30
N ASN A 435 -6.45 -0.61 5.45
CA ASN A 435 -7.37 -1.55 6.07
C ASN A 435 -7.38 -1.29 7.58
N HIS A 436 -8.48 -1.67 8.22
CA HIS A 436 -8.60 -1.72 9.67
C HIS A 436 -9.34 -3.00 10.04
N GLU A 437 -9.00 -3.57 11.19
CA GLU A 437 -9.61 -4.77 11.72
C GLU A 437 -9.75 -4.63 13.24
N VAL A 438 -10.88 -5.11 13.76
CA VAL A 438 -11.19 -5.07 15.19
C VAL A 438 -11.38 -6.51 15.66
N VAL A 439 -10.45 -6.98 16.49
CA VAL A 439 -10.48 -8.32 17.07
C VAL A 439 -11.04 -8.22 18.48
N LEU A 440 -12.21 -8.82 18.69
CA LEU A 440 -12.90 -8.87 19.97
C LEU A 440 -12.87 -10.29 20.55
N PRO A 441 -12.37 -10.47 21.78
CA PRO A 441 -12.37 -11.76 22.46
C PRO A 441 -13.75 -12.42 22.45
N PHE A 442 -13.79 -13.71 22.11
CA PHE A 442 -15.01 -14.53 22.09
C PHE A 442 -16.11 -14.04 21.13
N ARG A 443 -15.77 -13.19 20.14
CA ARG A 443 -16.74 -12.61 19.20
C ARG A 443 -16.30 -12.64 17.75
N THR A 444 -15.06 -12.27 17.46
CA THR A 444 -14.51 -12.25 16.10
C THR A 444 -13.44 -13.32 15.94
N SER A 445 -13.05 -13.60 14.69
CA SER A 445 -11.77 -14.26 14.41
C SER A 445 -10.60 -13.38 14.86
N SER A 446 -9.46 -14.02 15.11
CA SER A 446 -8.16 -13.38 15.34
C SER A 446 -7.50 -13.00 14.01
N TYR A 447 -6.50 -12.12 14.06
CA TYR A 447 -5.70 -11.78 12.88
C TYR A 447 -4.98 -13.01 12.32
N ASN A 448 -4.50 -13.89 13.21
CA ASN A 448 -3.78 -15.12 12.84
C ASN A 448 -4.68 -16.22 12.25
N ASP A 449 -6.01 -16.12 12.38
CA ASP A 449 -6.93 -17.04 11.69
C ASP A 449 -6.98 -16.78 10.17
N GLY A 450 -6.58 -15.57 9.76
CA GLY A 450 -6.41 -15.21 8.36
C GLY A 450 -5.27 -16.00 7.71
N LYS A 451 -5.51 -16.53 6.50
CA LYS A 451 -4.45 -17.12 5.65
C LYS A 451 -3.60 -16.04 4.97
N GLU A 452 -3.23 -14.99 5.69
CA GLU A 452 -2.21 -14.04 5.23
C GLU A 452 -0.85 -14.51 5.72
N SER A 453 -0.36 -15.60 5.14
CA SER A 453 1.06 -15.86 5.14
C SER A 453 1.68 -14.94 4.09
N ASP A 454 2.55 -14.03 4.52
CA ASP A 454 3.44 -13.25 3.64
C ASP A 454 4.41 -14.15 2.84
N ASP A 455 4.26 -15.48 2.90
CA ASP A 455 4.91 -16.46 2.01
C ASP A 455 4.78 -16.11 0.51
N ASN A 456 3.83 -15.23 0.14
CA ASN A 456 3.66 -14.71 -1.21
C ASN A 456 4.19 -13.27 -1.45
N GLU A 457 4.91 -12.64 -0.52
CA GLU A 457 5.71 -11.45 -0.80
C GLU A 457 6.84 -11.83 -1.77
N ASN A 458 6.51 -11.86 -3.07
CA ASN A 458 7.43 -11.88 -4.20
C ASN A 458 8.75 -12.66 -3.96
N GLN A 459 8.73 -13.85 -3.38
CA GLN A 459 9.95 -14.64 -3.25
C GLN A 459 10.40 -15.01 -4.66
N ILE A 460 11.36 -14.25 -5.19
CA ILE A 460 11.93 -14.50 -6.49
C ILE A 460 12.77 -15.76 -6.32
N ALA A 461 12.41 -16.83 -7.03
CA ALA A 461 13.16 -18.07 -6.97
C ALA A 461 14.66 -17.82 -7.15
N MET A 462 15.50 -18.41 -6.30
CA MET A 462 16.95 -18.16 -6.29
C MET A 462 17.62 -18.40 -7.65
N CYS A 463 17.12 -19.38 -8.42
CA CYS A 463 17.56 -19.64 -9.79
C CYS A 463 17.22 -18.51 -10.78
N THR A 464 16.13 -17.76 -10.55
CA THR A 464 15.80 -16.55 -11.32
C THR A 464 16.71 -15.38 -10.95
N LEU A 465 17.03 -15.20 -9.66
CA LEU A 465 17.94 -14.15 -9.21
C LEU A 465 19.37 -14.36 -9.73
N ARG A 466 19.90 -15.58 -9.57
CA ARG A 466 21.31 -15.88 -9.85
C ARG A 466 21.63 -16.11 -11.32
N SER A 467 20.70 -16.65 -12.11
CA SER A 467 21.03 -17.12 -13.47
C SER A 467 20.17 -16.50 -14.57
N PHE A 468 18.91 -16.20 -14.31
CA PHE A 468 17.98 -15.75 -15.36
C PHE A 468 17.14 -14.53 -14.96
N PRO A 469 17.76 -13.39 -14.57
CA PRO A 469 17.03 -12.17 -14.30
C PRO A 469 16.44 -11.59 -15.60
N TYR A 470 15.18 -11.16 -15.55
CA TYR A 470 14.51 -10.60 -16.73
C TYR A 470 13.75 -9.30 -16.47
N LEU A 471 13.60 -8.92 -15.19
CA LEU A 471 13.06 -7.64 -14.75
C LEU A 471 14.11 -6.89 -13.93
N PRO A 472 14.12 -5.54 -13.98
CA PRO A 472 15.05 -4.74 -13.17
C PRO A 472 15.03 -5.10 -11.68
N LYS A 473 13.86 -5.40 -11.12
CA LYS A 473 13.72 -5.84 -9.72
C LYS A 473 14.55 -7.09 -9.37
N HIS A 474 14.78 -8.01 -10.30
CA HIS A 474 15.59 -9.20 -10.05
C HIS A 474 17.07 -8.83 -9.90
N CYS A 475 17.54 -7.89 -10.73
CA CYS A 475 18.91 -7.39 -10.63
C CYS A 475 19.12 -6.60 -9.34
N ILE A 476 18.13 -5.81 -8.92
CA ILE A 476 18.18 -5.07 -7.65
C ILE A 476 18.24 -6.03 -6.46
N GLU A 477 17.37 -7.05 -6.43
CA GLU A 477 17.36 -8.02 -5.34
C GLU A 477 18.65 -8.84 -5.30
N TYR A 478 19.17 -9.25 -6.47
CA TYR A 478 20.47 -9.91 -6.56
C TYR A 478 21.61 -9.01 -6.07
N ALA A 479 21.62 -7.72 -6.43
CA ALA A 479 22.61 -6.76 -5.94
C ALA A 479 22.53 -6.55 -4.41
N LYS A 480 21.33 -6.57 -3.83
CA LYS A 480 21.13 -6.46 -2.38
C LYS A 480 21.56 -7.74 -1.66
N GLN A 481 20.96 -8.88 -1.99
CA GLN A 481 21.13 -10.13 -1.24
C GLN A 481 22.48 -10.80 -1.53
N ALA A 482 22.81 -11.00 -2.80
CA ALA A 482 23.94 -11.84 -3.19
C ALA A 482 25.25 -11.06 -3.39
N TYR A 483 25.17 -9.74 -3.54
CA TYR A 483 26.36 -8.89 -3.56
C TYR A 483 26.55 -8.16 -2.25
N PHE A 484 25.62 -7.28 -1.87
CA PHE A 484 25.86 -6.41 -0.73
C PHE A 484 25.96 -7.20 0.58
N SER A 485 24.92 -7.97 0.92
CA SER A 485 24.91 -8.73 2.17
C SER A 485 25.99 -9.82 2.20
N ASP A 486 26.14 -10.60 1.13
CA ASP A 486 27.15 -11.68 1.11
C ASP A 486 28.59 -11.18 1.22
N TYR A 487 28.94 -10.06 0.58
CA TYR A 487 30.34 -9.60 0.52
C TYR A 487 30.70 -8.54 1.55
N PHE A 488 29.74 -7.76 2.04
CA PHE A 488 30.01 -6.62 2.94
C PHE A 488 29.34 -6.74 4.32
N GLU A 489 28.48 -7.74 4.54
CA GLU A 489 27.90 -8.04 5.86
C GLU A 489 28.33 -9.44 6.33
N PHE A 490 27.81 -10.49 5.71
CA PHE A 490 28.04 -11.88 6.12
C PHE A 490 29.50 -12.32 5.98
N GLY A 491 30.15 -12.03 4.85
CA GLY A 491 31.54 -12.40 4.62
C GLY A 491 32.48 -11.83 5.70
N PRO A 492 32.46 -10.50 5.95
CA PRO A 492 33.22 -9.88 7.03
C PRO A 492 32.90 -10.43 8.42
N ASP A 493 31.62 -10.65 8.76
CA ASP A 493 31.22 -11.19 10.07
C ASP A 493 31.76 -12.61 10.29
N VAL A 494 31.66 -13.48 9.28
CA VAL A 494 32.19 -14.84 9.34
C VAL A 494 33.71 -14.83 9.47
N TYR A 495 34.40 -13.97 8.72
CA TYR A 495 35.84 -13.80 8.85
C TYR A 495 36.25 -13.28 10.23
N GLU A 496 35.52 -12.31 10.78
CA GLU A 496 35.82 -11.74 12.10
C GLU A 496 35.58 -12.76 13.23
N ASN A 497 34.50 -13.54 13.17
CA ASN A 497 34.25 -14.63 14.11
C ASN A 497 35.38 -15.66 14.10
N PHE A 498 35.81 -16.09 12.90
CA PHE A 498 36.97 -16.99 12.74
C PHE A 498 38.25 -16.37 13.29
N ARG A 499 38.49 -15.07 13.05
CA ARG A 499 39.68 -14.35 13.50
C ARG A 499 39.73 -14.18 15.02
N GLN A 500 38.58 -13.95 15.66
CA GLN A 500 38.48 -13.75 17.11
C GLN A 500 38.56 -15.07 17.89
N ASP A 501 37.84 -16.09 17.43
CA ASP A 501 37.80 -17.41 18.07
C ASP A 501 37.75 -18.54 17.04
N PRO A 502 38.92 -18.99 16.53
CA PRO A 502 38.98 -20.07 15.56
C PRO A 502 38.38 -21.38 16.07
N MET A 503 38.48 -21.67 17.37
CA MET A 503 37.97 -22.92 17.94
C MET A 503 36.44 -22.92 17.93
N ALA A 504 35.81 -21.87 18.46
CA ALA A 504 34.35 -21.75 18.44
C ALA A 504 33.80 -21.75 17.01
N PHE A 505 34.51 -21.13 16.06
CA PHE A 505 34.15 -21.17 14.65
C PHE A 505 34.11 -22.60 14.09
N PHE A 506 35.16 -23.41 14.30
CA PHE A 506 35.20 -24.78 13.80
C PHE A 506 34.18 -25.68 14.50
N GLU A 507 33.92 -25.49 15.79
CA GLU A 507 32.85 -26.18 16.52
C GLU A 507 31.47 -25.85 15.93
N GLN A 508 31.20 -24.58 15.63
CA GLN A 508 29.96 -24.17 14.97
C GLN A 508 29.88 -24.75 13.54
N LEU A 509 30.99 -24.74 12.80
CA LEU A 509 31.08 -25.26 11.43
C LEU A 509 30.69 -26.76 11.38
N ASP A 510 31.12 -27.55 12.36
CA ASP A 510 30.80 -28.97 12.46
C ASP A 510 29.30 -29.25 12.67
N THR A 511 28.52 -28.27 13.14
CA THR A 511 27.06 -28.36 13.29
C THR A 511 26.28 -27.98 12.03
N MET A 512 26.93 -27.34 11.05
CA MET A 512 26.30 -26.89 9.80
C MET A 512 26.23 -28.00 8.76
N ASP A 513 25.37 -27.86 7.75
CA ASP A 513 25.35 -28.80 6.62
C ASP A 513 26.54 -28.58 5.65
N SER A 514 26.87 -29.61 4.86
CA SER A 514 28.04 -29.58 3.96
C SER A 514 28.08 -28.39 2.97
N GLY A 515 26.92 -27.90 2.54
CA GLY A 515 26.80 -26.76 1.64
C GLY A 515 27.14 -25.44 2.35
N GLU A 516 26.62 -25.27 3.57
CA GLU A 516 26.91 -24.14 4.45
C GLU A 516 28.37 -24.12 4.89
N GLN A 517 28.92 -25.28 5.29
CA GLN A 517 30.34 -25.43 5.62
C GLN A 517 31.23 -24.96 4.47
N SER A 518 30.97 -25.47 3.27
CA SER A 518 31.71 -25.11 2.06
C SER A 518 31.60 -23.62 1.73
N ARG A 519 30.44 -23.01 1.98
CA ARG A 519 30.23 -21.57 1.77
C ARG A 519 31.05 -20.73 2.76
N ALA A 520 30.98 -21.03 4.06
CA ALA A 520 31.71 -20.32 5.10
C ALA A 520 33.23 -20.38 4.86
N LEU A 521 33.76 -21.57 4.57
CA LEU A 521 35.19 -21.76 4.29
C LEU A 521 35.64 -21.01 3.03
N ARG A 522 34.83 -21.00 1.96
CA ARG A 522 35.14 -20.21 0.75
C ARG A 522 35.17 -18.71 1.02
N MET A 523 34.27 -18.21 1.88
CA MET A 523 34.26 -16.80 2.28
C MET A 523 35.54 -16.45 3.04
N ILE A 524 35.91 -17.22 4.06
CA ILE A 524 37.15 -17.01 4.82
C ILE A 524 38.37 -17.06 3.90
N LYS A 525 38.45 -18.09 3.04
CA LYS A 525 39.55 -18.22 2.08
C LYS A 525 39.68 -16.98 1.18
N ALA A 526 38.56 -16.44 0.71
CA ALA A 526 38.60 -15.24 -0.13
C ALA A 526 39.18 -14.01 0.60
N PHE A 527 38.95 -13.87 1.91
CA PHE A 527 39.54 -12.78 2.72
C PHE A 527 41.03 -13.03 3.01
N ILE A 528 41.44 -14.28 3.24
CA ILE A 528 42.85 -14.64 3.46
C ILE A 528 43.66 -14.43 2.17
N ASP A 529 43.20 -14.97 1.05
CA ASP A 529 43.86 -14.83 -0.26
C ASP A 529 44.08 -13.34 -0.58
N LEU A 530 43.10 -12.51 -0.25
CA LEU A 530 43.14 -11.06 -0.42
C LEU A 530 44.20 -10.38 0.47
N GLN A 531 44.34 -10.79 1.72
CA GLN A 531 45.41 -10.29 2.60
C GLN A 531 46.80 -10.71 2.12
N GLU A 532 46.93 -11.96 1.65
CA GLU A 532 48.18 -12.49 1.09
C GLU A 532 48.58 -11.73 -0.19
N GLU A 533 47.64 -11.51 -1.11
CA GLU A 533 47.84 -10.73 -2.34
C GLU A 533 48.25 -9.28 -2.05
N ALA A 534 47.70 -8.68 -0.98
CA ALA A 534 48.02 -7.31 -0.56
C ALA A 534 49.35 -7.19 0.22
N GLY A 535 50.07 -8.30 0.49
CA GLY A 535 51.30 -8.27 1.28
C GLY A 535 51.06 -7.92 2.77
N GLY A 536 49.85 -8.19 3.28
CA GLY A 536 49.46 -8.04 4.68
C GLY A 536 48.63 -6.79 4.99
N SER A 537 48.93 -5.63 4.41
CA SER A 537 48.16 -4.39 4.64
C SER A 537 47.36 -4.03 3.40
N ILE A 538 46.03 -3.94 3.54
CA ILE A 538 45.14 -3.63 2.43
C ILE A 538 45.02 -2.12 2.30
N ASP A 539 45.53 -1.57 1.19
CA ASP A 539 45.38 -0.18 0.81
C ASP A 539 44.24 0.01 -0.20
N PHE A 540 44.00 1.25 -0.61
CA PHE A 540 42.92 1.55 -1.55
C PHE A 540 43.19 0.96 -2.95
N ASN A 541 44.45 0.86 -3.37
CA ASN A 541 44.84 0.26 -4.65
C ASN A 541 44.50 -1.23 -4.70
N ALA A 542 44.78 -1.96 -3.61
CA ALA A 542 44.34 -3.34 -3.44
C ALA A 542 42.81 -3.42 -3.53
N CYS A 543 42.09 -2.53 -2.83
CA CYS A 543 40.62 -2.48 -2.86
C CYS A 543 40.06 -2.30 -4.29
N VAL A 544 40.71 -1.49 -5.13
CA VAL A 544 40.34 -1.33 -6.56
C VAL A 544 40.59 -2.62 -7.35
N ARG A 545 41.73 -3.28 -7.17
CA ARG A 545 42.03 -4.56 -7.85
C ARG A 545 41.03 -5.66 -7.45
N ILE A 546 40.68 -5.73 -6.17
CA ILE A 546 39.69 -6.69 -5.64
C ILE A 546 38.31 -6.45 -6.27
N ALA A 547 37.87 -5.20 -6.28
CA ALA A 547 36.60 -4.82 -6.90
C ALA A 547 36.58 -5.14 -8.41
N PHE A 548 37.70 -4.91 -9.11
CA PHE A 548 37.85 -5.22 -10.53
C PHE A 548 37.78 -6.73 -10.80
N ASN A 549 38.58 -7.53 -10.07
CA ASN A 549 38.60 -8.99 -10.21
C ASN A 549 37.22 -9.59 -9.96
N ARG A 550 36.48 -9.03 -8.98
CA ARG A 550 35.10 -9.42 -8.69
C ARG A 550 34.16 -9.10 -9.86
N MET A 551 34.25 -7.89 -10.42
CA MET A 551 33.46 -7.47 -11.57
C MET A 551 33.65 -8.43 -12.75
N MET A 552 34.91 -8.79 -13.06
CA MET A 552 35.23 -9.73 -14.14
C MET A 552 34.69 -11.13 -13.85
N LYS A 553 34.90 -11.63 -12.63
CA LYS A 553 34.40 -12.96 -12.24
C LYS A 553 32.89 -13.08 -12.41
N ASP A 554 32.14 -12.12 -11.89
CA ASP A 554 30.70 -12.27 -11.74
C ASP A 554 29.92 -11.77 -12.98
N PHE A 555 30.41 -10.72 -13.67
CA PHE A 555 29.72 -10.15 -14.84
C PHE A 555 30.35 -10.48 -16.20
N ARG A 556 31.53 -11.10 -16.25
CA ARG A 556 32.15 -11.59 -17.48
C ARG A 556 32.29 -13.11 -17.48
N ASN A 557 33.12 -13.67 -16.60
CA ASN A 557 33.47 -15.09 -16.63
C ASN A 557 32.24 -15.98 -16.41
N SER A 558 31.48 -15.72 -15.34
CA SER A 558 30.23 -16.45 -15.05
C SER A 558 29.20 -16.34 -16.19
N ILE A 559 29.18 -15.22 -16.91
CA ILE A 559 28.29 -14.99 -18.05
C ILE A 559 28.75 -15.75 -19.30
N LEU A 560 30.06 -15.83 -19.54
CA LEU A 560 30.64 -16.63 -20.61
C LEU A 560 30.35 -18.12 -20.38
N ASP A 561 30.58 -18.62 -19.16
CA ASP A 561 30.32 -20.02 -18.78
C ASP A 561 28.85 -20.40 -18.94
N LEU A 562 27.94 -19.53 -18.48
CA LEU A 562 26.50 -19.71 -18.65
C LEU A 562 26.09 -19.73 -20.12
N SER A 563 26.65 -18.80 -20.91
CA SER A 563 26.36 -18.70 -22.34
C SER A 563 26.84 -19.95 -23.10
N HIS A 564 28.05 -20.42 -22.80
CA HIS A 564 28.61 -21.64 -23.38
C HIS A 564 27.74 -22.85 -23.04
N SER A 565 27.40 -23.02 -21.75
CA SER A 565 26.56 -24.15 -21.29
C SER A 565 25.18 -24.14 -21.95
N ALA A 566 24.57 -22.96 -22.10
CA ALA A 566 23.27 -22.82 -22.77
C ALA A 566 23.36 -23.14 -24.27
N ASP A 567 24.41 -22.68 -24.96
CA ASP A 567 24.61 -22.94 -26.38
C ASP A 567 24.80 -24.44 -26.65
N GLU A 568 25.51 -25.16 -25.78
CA GLU A 568 25.64 -26.63 -25.86
C GLU A 568 24.29 -27.35 -25.64
N MET A 569 23.45 -26.84 -24.74
CA MET A 569 22.08 -27.36 -24.56
C MET A 569 21.20 -27.12 -25.80
N GLU A 570 21.33 -25.95 -26.45
CA GLU A 570 20.59 -25.67 -27.69
C GLU A 570 21.02 -26.62 -28.82
N LYS A 571 22.34 -26.84 -28.97
CA LYS A 571 22.90 -27.77 -29.98
C LYS A 571 22.40 -29.20 -29.78
N SER A 572 22.41 -29.69 -28.54
CA SER A 572 22.02 -31.08 -28.22
C SER A 572 20.52 -31.33 -28.29
N SER A 573 19.70 -30.37 -27.86
CA SER A 573 18.24 -30.55 -27.79
C SER A 573 17.49 -30.08 -29.05
N GLY A 574 18.12 -29.27 -29.91
CA GLY A 574 17.49 -28.62 -31.06
C GLY A 574 16.45 -27.54 -30.67
N LYS A 575 16.27 -27.27 -29.37
CA LYS A 575 15.32 -26.28 -28.86
C LYS A 575 16.06 -25.02 -28.43
N LYS A 576 15.49 -23.85 -28.73
CA LYS A 576 16.03 -22.57 -28.25
C LYS A 576 15.89 -22.46 -26.73
N PHE A 577 17.01 -22.29 -26.05
CA PHE A 577 17.13 -22.08 -24.62
C PHE A 577 16.79 -20.64 -24.24
N TRP A 578 17.28 -19.66 -25.01
CA TRP A 578 17.09 -18.23 -24.76
C TRP A 578 15.73 -17.74 -25.27
N THR A 579 14.66 -18.08 -24.56
CA THR A 579 13.28 -17.68 -24.91
C THR A 579 12.49 -17.19 -23.71
N GLY A 580 11.51 -16.32 -23.95
CA GLY A 580 10.60 -15.79 -22.91
C GLY A 580 11.33 -15.05 -21.80
N THR A 581 11.32 -15.62 -20.59
CA THR A 581 11.98 -15.06 -19.40
C THR A 581 13.48 -15.35 -19.34
N LYS A 582 14.01 -16.25 -20.17
CA LYS A 582 15.46 -16.51 -20.27
C LYS A 582 16.06 -15.59 -21.34
N ARG A 583 16.61 -14.46 -20.89
CA ARG A 583 17.25 -13.46 -21.76
C ARG A 583 18.73 -13.78 -21.90
N ARG A 584 19.23 -13.87 -23.14
CA ARG A 584 20.66 -14.09 -23.38
C ARG A 584 21.47 -12.91 -22.81
N PRO A 585 22.35 -13.14 -21.82
CA PRO A 585 23.16 -12.08 -21.24
C PRO A 585 24.27 -11.65 -22.21
N ARG A 586 24.92 -10.52 -21.90
CA ARG A 586 26.14 -10.09 -22.55
C ARG A 586 27.24 -9.98 -21.49
N PRO A 587 28.41 -10.59 -21.70
CA PRO A 587 29.51 -10.44 -20.78
C PRO A 587 29.98 -8.98 -20.77
N VAL A 588 30.42 -8.51 -19.60
CA VAL A 588 31.11 -7.22 -19.49
C VAL A 588 32.41 -7.25 -20.30
N ASP A 589 32.71 -6.15 -20.98
CA ASP A 589 33.96 -5.91 -21.69
C ASP A 589 34.64 -4.68 -21.11
N TRP A 590 35.82 -4.87 -20.51
CA TRP A 590 36.59 -3.79 -19.92
C TRP A 590 37.39 -3.00 -20.96
N ASN A 591 37.57 -3.54 -22.17
CA ASN A 591 38.27 -2.84 -23.24
C ASN A 591 37.46 -1.67 -23.82
N ASP A 592 36.15 -1.62 -23.56
CA ASP A 592 35.26 -0.51 -23.88
C ASP A 592 34.33 -0.22 -22.67
N PRO A 593 34.87 0.38 -21.59
CA PRO A 593 34.18 0.42 -20.33
C PRO A 593 33.07 1.48 -20.35
N MET A 594 31.83 1.02 -20.21
CA MET A 594 30.70 1.93 -20.03
C MET A 594 30.81 2.68 -18.69
N PRO A 595 30.28 3.91 -18.56
CA PRO A 595 30.34 4.69 -17.30
C PRO A 595 29.85 3.93 -16.05
N LEU A 596 28.90 3.01 -16.23
CA LEU A 596 28.37 2.19 -15.14
C LEU A 596 29.40 1.23 -14.53
N LEU A 597 30.38 0.76 -15.32
CA LEU A 597 31.46 -0.11 -14.80
C LEU A 597 32.40 0.67 -13.89
N MET A 598 32.70 1.93 -14.23
CA MET A 598 33.47 2.83 -13.36
C MET A 598 32.71 3.12 -12.07
N GLU A 599 31.39 3.33 -12.13
CA GLU A 599 30.56 3.52 -10.93
C GLU A 599 30.52 2.27 -10.04
N TYR A 600 30.45 1.08 -10.62
CA TYR A 600 30.57 -0.17 -9.89
C TYR A 600 31.92 -0.25 -9.18
N LEU A 601 33.01 0.01 -9.90
CA LEU A 601 34.37 -0.07 -9.37
C LEU A 601 34.58 0.93 -8.23
N TYR A 602 34.15 2.17 -8.40
CA TYR A 602 34.20 3.22 -7.38
C TYR A 602 33.46 2.83 -6.10
N SER A 603 32.21 2.37 -6.25
CA SER A 603 31.37 2.05 -5.10
C SER A 603 31.91 0.83 -4.35
N THR A 604 32.28 -0.21 -5.10
CA THR A 604 32.75 -1.48 -4.56
C THR A 604 34.12 -1.33 -3.89
N ALA A 605 35.06 -0.58 -4.48
CA ALA A 605 36.37 -0.32 -3.89
C ALA A 605 36.25 0.46 -2.57
N ASN A 606 35.40 1.49 -2.52
CA ASN A 606 35.16 2.26 -1.29
C ASN A 606 34.46 1.44 -0.18
N LEU A 607 33.59 0.49 -0.55
CA LEU A 607 33.00 -0.46 0.40
C LEU A 607 34.06 -1.39 0.98
N TYR A 608 34.92 -1.98 0.15
CA TYR A 608 36.04 -2.79 0.64
C TYR A 608 36.99 -1.97 1.53
N ALA A 609 37.34 -0.75 1.14
CA ALA A 609 38.16 0.13 1.96
C ALA A 609 37.51 0.40 3.33
N SER A 610 36.19 0.57 3.38
CA SER A 610 35.44 0.73 4.63
C SER A 610 35.49 -0.53 5.51
N VAL A 611 35.31 -1.72 4.93
CA VAL A 611 35.41 -3.02 5.64
C VAL A 611 36.80 -3.20 6.24
N TRP A 612 37.85 -2.91 5.47
CA TRP A 612 39.24 -3.07 5.88
C TRP A 612 39.80 -1.88 6.67
N ARG A 613 38.99 -0.84 6.91
CA ARG A 613 39.42 0.42 7.52
C ARG A 613 40.62 1.07 6.80
N ALA A 614 40.71 0.86 5.50
CA ALA A 614 41.64 1.57 4.63
C ALA A 614 41.13 2.98 4.31
N GLU A 615 42.01 3.84 3.79
CA GLU A 615 41.63 5.17 3.34
C GLU A 615 40.62 5.08 2.17
N VAL A 616 39.55 5.88 2.24
CA VAL A 616 38.51 5.94 1.20
C VAL A 616 38.75 7.11 0.27
N VAL A 617 38.72 6.87 -1.05
CA VAL A 617 38.84 7.93 -2.06
C VAL A 617 37.45 8.33 -2.53
N ARG A 618 37.01 9.52 -2.10
CA ARG A 618 35.68 10.08 -2.44
C ARG A 618 35.72 11.03 -3.63
N ASP A 619 36.87 11.62 -3.93
CA ASP A 619 37.02 12.46 -5.10
C ASP A 619 37.05 11.59 -6.37
N ARG A 620 36.18 11.93 -7.33
CA ARG A 620 36.00 11.12 -8.54
C ARG A 620 37.18 11.23 -9.49
N SER A 621 37.86 12.37 -9.51
CA SER A 621 39.04 12.59 -10.37
C SER A 621 40.25 11.86 -9.80
N GLU A 622 40.43 11.88 -8.49
CA GLU A 622 41.45 11.10 -7.79
C GLU A 622 41.24 9.59 -8.00
N PHE A 623 39.99 9.11 -7.86
CA PHE A 623 39.67 7.72 -8.13
C PHE A 623 39.99 7.29 -9.57
N GLN A 624 39.67 8.13 -10.56
CA GLN A 624 39.99 7.85 -11.96
C GLN A 624 41.50 7.72 -12.16
N ALA A 625 42.30 8.61 -11.55
CA ALA A 625 43.75 8.56 -11.64
C ALA A 625 44.32 7.25 -11.07
N VAL A 626 43.77 6.77 -9.95
CA VAL A 626 44.13 5.46 -9.36
C VAL A 626 43.83 4.33 -10.35
N VAL A 627 42.64 4.30 -10.94
CA VAL A 627 42.26 3.25 -11.90
C VAL A 627 43.18 3.24 -13.13
N ASP A 628 43.51 4.42 -13.65
CA ASP A 628 44.39 4.58 -14.82
C ASP A 628 45.83 4.11 -14.51
N GLU A 629 46.33 4.37 -13.30
CA GLU A 629 47.65 3.93 -12.84
C GLU A 629 47.74 2.41 -12.70
N LEU A 630 46.67 1.76 -12.21
CA LEU A 630 46.65 0.32 -11.93
C LEU A 630 46.68 -0.56 -13.18
N LYS A 631 46.40 0.00 -14.37
CA LYS A 631 46.40 -0.69 -15.68
C LYS A 631 45.65 -2.02 -15.63
N LEU A 632 44.39 -1.96 -15.24
CA LEU A 632 43.53 -3.13 -15.10
C LEU A 632 43.25 -3.77 -16.47
N GLU A 633 43.43 -5.09 -16.58
CA GLU A 633 43.25 -5.88 -17.81
C GLU A 633 42.30 -7.06 -17.54
N GLN A 634 41.43 -7.38 -18.51
CA GLN A 634 40.34 -8.37 -18.38
C GLN A 634 40.70 -9.83 -18.60
#